data_AF-A0AAN6MBM5-F1
#
_entry.id   AF-A0AAN6MBM5-F1
#
_cell.length_a   1.000
_cell.length_b   1.000
_cell.length_c   1.000
_cell.angle_alpha   90.00
_cell.angle_beta   90.00
_cell.angle_gamma   90.00
#
_symmetry.space_group_name_H-M   'P 1'
#
loop_
_entity.id
_entity.type
_entity.pdbx_description
1 polymer ?
#
loop_
_entity_poly.entity_id
_entity_poly.type
_entity_poly.pdbx_seq_one_letter_code
_entity_poly.pdbx_strand_id
1 'polypeptide(L)'
;MTMSVGPPVHHVLKLYDRRFGSCLRDVCNDRAAPHAQENEAAFEAFVRRGMMPGFLRHRKERNETESLPVRARRFLDEPNCTEGLAKYEAALWQDCFEHFECETKAYHRLADLQGTLIPRIHAHVILSPTKLAIIIPQETAPYFEVRGILLERIDGYCLEDLTLAPLPRNLGTWHHIIQLAADAAYEINKRGIIMEDCAPRNVVVDRQSQTPRIVDLAQCIFRDEMVSKWYQWGWHEDEDDWDPDVEYWEQASTLSNPGAIAAVMANRVQRRTGVKLDFRYPDWSGIIAKIKADKRGGSRRN
;
A
#
# COMPACT_ATOMS: atom_id res chain seq x y z
N MET A 1 45.79 -14.65 4.88
CA MET A 1 44.63 -13.88 5.35
C MET A 1 43.37 -14.57 4.85
N THR A 2 42.73 -15.36 5.71
CA THR A 2 41.41 -15.95 5.45
C THR A 2 40.37 -14.88 5.69
N MET A 3 39.70 -14.40 4.63
CA MET A 3 38.54 -13.54 4.80
C MET A 3 37.45 -14.36 5.49
N SER A 4 37.09 -14.00 6.72
CA SER A 4 35.92 -14.59 7.36
C SER A 4 34.71 -14.18 6.53
N VAL A 5 34.04 -15.15 5.91
CA VAL A 5 32.73 -14.95 5.33
C VAL A 5 31.83 -14.49 6.48
N GLY A 6 31.33 -13.25 6.41
CA GLY A 6 30.40 -12.73 7.41
C GLY A 6 29.16 -13.62 7.52
N PRO A 7 28.38 -13.48 8.61
CA PRO A 7 27.15 -14.24 8.75
C PRO A 7 26.22 -13.97 7.54
N PRO A 8 25.48 -14.98 7.06
CA PRO A 8 24.57 -14.81 5.94
C PRO A 8 23.52 -13.73 6.26
N VAL A 9 23.38 -12.77 5.36
CA VAL A 9 22.36 -11.73 5.46
C VAL A 9 21.12 -12.22 4.72
N HIS A 10 19.98 -12.21 5.40
CA HIS A 10 18.70 -12.61 4.83
C HIS A 10 17.90 -11.37 4.43
N HIS A 11 17.26 -11.44 3.26
CA HIS A 11 16.42 -10.38 2.71
C HIS A 11 15.06 -10.94 2.30
N VAL A 12 14.08 -10.06 2.14
CA VAL A 12 12.75 -10.40 1.60
C VAL A 12 12.63 -9.85 0.20
N LEU A 13 12.34 -10.71 -0.77
CA LEU A 13 12.01 -10.30 -2.14
C LEU A 13 10.48 -10.23 -2.28
N LYS A 14 9.93 -9.02 -2.43
CA LYS A 14 8.51 -8.82 -2.76
C LYS A 14 8.39 -8.65 -4.29
N LEU A 15 7.57 -9.49 -4.91
CA LEU A 15 7.32 -9.48 -6.37
C LEU A 15 5.90 -9.02 -6.65
N TYR A 16 5.75 -8.18 -7.67
CA TYR A 16 4.47 -7.68 -8.16
C TYR A 16 4.10 -8.45 -9.43
N ASP A 17 3.63 -9.67 -9.22
CA ASP A 17 3.31 -10.60 -10.29
C ASP A 17 1.80 -10.82 -10.35
N ARG A 18 1.19 -10.39 -11.46
CA ARG A 18 -0.26 -10.54 -11.69
C ARG A 18 -0.74 -11.97 -11.55
N ARG A 19 0.12 -12.96 -11.73
CA ARG A 19 -0.24 -14.40 -11.72
C ARG A 19 -0.46 -14.94 -10.31
N PHE A 20 0.10 -14.30 -9.28
CA PHE A 20 0.15 -14.87 -7.92
C PHE A 20 -0.51 -14.01 -6.83
N GLY A 21 -1.03 -12.82 -7.15
CA GLY A 21 -1.71 -11.96 -6.17
C GLY A 21 -3.07 -12.52 -5.72
N SER A 22 -3.13 -13.17 -4.55
CA SER A 22 -4.36 -13.78 -4.03
C SER A 22 -5.49 -12.78 -3.83
N CYS A 23 -5.24 -11.65 -3.15
CA CYS A 23 -6.25 -10.60 -2.97
C CYS A 23 -6.64 -9.91 -4.28
N LEU A 24 -5.72 -9.81 -5.24
CA LEU A 24 -6.00 -9.23 -6.56
C LEU A 24 -6.90 -10.12 -7.41
N ARG A 25 -6.83 -11.45 -7.19
CA ARG A 25 -7.60 -12.47 -7.90
C ARG A 25 -8.85 -12.93 -7.16
N ASP A 26 -9.17 -12.32 -6.02
CA ASP A 26 -10.37 -12.60 -5.26
C ASP A 26 -11.59 -11.91 -5.91
N VAL A 27 -12.52 -12.71 -6.43
CA VAL A 27 -13.76 -12.22 -7.05
C VAL A 27 -14.90 -12.42 -6.04
N CYS A 28 -15.81 -11.43 -5.94
CA CYS A 28 -16.95 -11.47 -5.03
C CYS A 28 -17.68 -12.83 -5.06
N ASN A 29 -18.09 -13.32 -3.87
CA ASN A 29 -18.74 -14.62 -3.61
C ASN A 29 -17.78 -15.82 -3.55
N ASP A 30 -16.61 -15.67 -2.91
CA ASP A 30 -15.64 -16.75 -2.65
C ASP A 30 -15.12 -17.47 -3.91
N ARG A 31 -15.22 -16.83 -5.08
CA ARG A 31 -14.67 -17.37 -6.33
C ARG A 31 -13.32 -16.73 -6.58
N ALA A 32 -12.25 -17.39 -6.16
CA ALA A 32 -10.94 -17.06 -6.69
C ALA A 32 -10.96 -17.25 -8.23
N ALA A 33 -10.36 -16.32 -8.96
CA ALA A 33 -10.03 -16.48 -10.38
C ALA A 33 -8.54 -16.87 -10.50
N PRO A 34 -8.17 -18.12 -10.14
CA PRO A 34 -6.78 -18.54 -10.16
C PRO A 34 -6.20 -18.39 -11.56
N HIS A 35 -4.93 -18.05 -11.62
CA HIS A 35 -4.25 -17.94 -12.90
C HIS A 35 -4.15 -19.33 -13.56
N ALA A 36 -4.62 -19.43 -14.81
CA ALA A 36 -4.51 -20.63 -15.64
C ALA A 36 -3.76 -20.32 -16.94
N GLN A 37 -3.42 -21.39 -17.68
CA GLN A 37 -2.70 -21.26 -18.96
C GLN A 37 -3.50 -20.45 -20.00
N GLU A 38 -4.83 -20.53 -19.96
CA GLU A 38 -5.73 -19.75 -20.83
C GLU A 38 -5.62 -18.25 -20.57
N ASN A 39 -5.47 -17.84 -19.31
CA ASN A 39 -5.23 -16.46 -18.92
C ASN A 39 -3.93 -15.94 -19.55
N GLU A 40 -2.85 -16.73 -19.42
CA GLU A 40 -1.54 -16.35 -19.95
C GLU A 40 -1.57 -16.24 -21.48
N ALA A 41 -2.18 -17.21 -22.16
CA ALA A 41 -2.33 -17.18 -23.60
C ALA A 41 -3.16 -15.98 -24.09
N ALA A 42 -4.24 -15.64 -23.39
CA ALA A 42 -5.07 -14.48 -23.72
C ALA A 42 -4.29 -13.16 -23.54
N PHE A 43 -3.58 -13.00 -22.42
CA PHE A 43 -2.73 -11.84 -22.17
C PHE A 43 -1.59 -11.72 -23.20
N GLU A 44 -0.85 -12.79 -23.46
CA GLU A 44 0.21 -12.79 -24.47
C GLU A 44 -0.30 -12.37 -25.85
N ALA A 45 -1.44 -12.92 -26.28
CA ALA A 45 -2.04 -12.58 -27.55
C ALA A 45 -2.48 -11.10 -27.59
N PHE A 46 -3.01 -10.57 -26.49
CA PHE A 46 -3.42 -9.18 -26.36
C PHE A 46 -2.24 -8.21 -26.46
N VAL A 47 -1.14 -8.50 -25.77
CA VAL A 47 0.10 -7.73 -25.83
C VAL A 47 0.69 -7.78 -27.23
N ARG A 48 0.80 -8.98 -27.85
CA ARG A 48 1.37 -9.15 -29.21
C ARG A 48 0.57 -8.43 -30.30
N ARG A 49 -0.72 -8.21 -30.10
CA ARG A 49 -1.57 -7.41 -30.99
C ARG A 49 -1.41 -5.89 -30.80
N GLY A 50 -0.60 -5.44 -29.84
CA GLY A 50 -0.40 -4.03 -29.54
C GLY A 50 -1.58 -3.37 -28.80
N MET A 51 -2.44 -4.15 -28.13
CA MET A 51 -3.66 -3.64 -27.51
C MET A 51 -3.42 -2.95 -26.16
N MET A 52 -2.29 -3.21 -25.50
CA MET A 52 -1.98 -2.70 -24.16
C MET A 52 -2.03 -1.17 -24.04
N PRO A 53 -1.33 -0.37 -24.88
CA PRO A 53 -1.33 1.09 -24.71
C PRO A 53 -2.72 1.72 -24.82
N GLY A 54 -3.55 1.23 -25.77
CA GLY A 54 -4.93 1.70 -25.94
C GLY A 54 -5.81 1.34 -24.75
N PHE A 55 -5.67 0.11 -24.24
CA PHE A 55 -6.41 -0.36 -23.08
C PHE A 55 -6.06 0.42 -21.80
N LEU A 56 -4.77 0.62 -21.52
CA LEU A 56 -4.32 1.38 -20.33
C LEU A 56 -4.85 2.81 -20.34
N ARG A 57 -4.84 3.47 -21.51
CA ARG A 57 -5.42 4.80 -21.69
C ARG A 57 -6.92 4.80 -21.43
N HIS A 58 -7.64 3.88 -22.06
CA HIS A 58 -9.08 3.74 -21.86
C HIS A 58 -9.45 3.52 -20.38
N ARG A 59 -8.71 2.65 -19.68
CA ARG A 59 -8.95 2.40 -18.26
C ARG A 59 -8.67 3.63 -17.40
N LYS A 60 -7.61 4.39 -17.72
CA LYS A 60 -7.30 5.65 -17.04
C LYS A 60 -8.42 6.69 -17.22
N GLU A 61 -8.88 6.90 -18.45
CA GLU A 61 -9.99 7.83 -18.75
C GLU A 61 -11.27 7.45 -18.00
N ARG A 62 -11.57 6.15 -17.90
CA ARG A 62 -12.70 5.67 -17.09
C ARG A 62 -12.52 5.95 -15.61
N ASN A 63 -11.34 5.70 -15.05
CA ASN A 63 -11.05 6.00 -13.64
C ASN A 63 -11.14 7.50 -13.31
N GLU A 64 -10.95 8.38 -14.30
CA GLU A 64 -11.09 9.84 -14.14
C GLU A 64 -12.55 10.30 -14.16
N THR A 65 -13.46 9.50 -14.73
CA THR A 65 -14.88 9.84 -14.92
C THR A 65 -15.82 9.09 -14.00
N GLU A 66 -15.44 7.90 -13.53
CA GLU A 66 -16.21 7.08 -12.61
C GLU A 66 -15.90 7.43 -11.15
N SER A 67 -16.92 7.36 -10.29
CA SER A 67 -16.76 7.64 -8.85
C SER A 67 -15.94 6.60 -8.09
N LEU A 68 -15.76 5.42 -8.68
CA LEU A 68 -14.95 4.33 -8.13
C LEU A 68 -13.99 3.80 -9.19
N PRO A 69 -12.75 3.43 -8.82
CA PRO A 69 -11.82 2.82 -9.75
C PRO A 69 -12.38 1.55 -10.41
N VAL A 70 -12.15 1.41 -11.71
CA VAL A 70 -12.51 0.24 -12.51
C VAL A 70 -11.64 -0.94 -12.06
N ARG A 71 -12.23 -1.80 -11.24
CA ARG A 71 -11.60 -3.04 -10.75
C ARG A 71 -11.44 -4.05 -11.88
N ALA A 72 -10.31 -4.77 -11.90
CA ALA A 72 -10.00 -5.79 -12.91
C ALA A 72 -11.16 -6.76 -13.15
N ARG A 73 -11.82 -7.25 -12.10
CA ARG A 73 -12.95 -8.19 -12.19
C ARG A 73 -14.08 -7.75 -13.13
N ARG A 74 -14.27 -6.44 -13.34
CA ARG A 74 -15.32 -5.91 -14.24
C ARG A 74 -15.16 -6.39 -15.68
N PHE A 75 -13.93 -6.73 -16.08
CA PHE A 75 -13.64 -7.24 -17.41
C PHE A 75 -13.99 -8.72 -17.58
N LEU A 76 -14.18 -9.48 -16.49
CA LEU A 76 -14.62 -10.87 -16.57
C LEU A 76 -16.08 -11.01 -17.03
N ASP A 77 -16.88 -9.97 -16.84
CA ASP A 77 -18.29 -9.94 -17.22
C ASP A 77 -18.52 -9.53 -18.69
N GLU A 78 -17.45 -9.33 -19.48
CA GLU A 78 -17.60 -8.94 -20.88
C GLU A 78 -18.20 -10.07 -21.75
N PRO A 79 -19.09 -9.75 -22.72
CA PRO A 79 -19.74 -10.76 -23.55
C PRO A 79 -18.75 -11.61 -24.37
N ASN A 80 -17.62 -11.03 -24.75
CA ASN A 80 -16.53 -11.74 -25.40
C ASN A 80 -15.58 -12.30 -24.34
N CYS A 81 -15.81 -13.54 -23.92
CA CYS A 81 -15.04 -14.17 -22.82
C CYS A 81 -13.51 -14.09 -23.02
N THR A 82 -13.01 -14.31 -24.23
CA THR A 82 -11.57 -14.29 -24.52
C THR A 82 -10.99 -12.88 -24.39
N GLU A 83 -11.71 -11.88 -24.87
CA GLU A 83 -11.29 -10.47 -24.77
C GLU A 83 -11.41 -9.96 -23.33
N GLY A 84 -12.49 -10.32 -22.63
CA GLY A 84 -12.69 -10.02 -21.22
C GLY A 84 -11.57 -10.61 -20.35
N LEU A 85 -11.16 -11.87 -20.62
CA LEU A 85 -10.04 -12.51 -19.94
C LEU A 85 -8.71 -11.78 -20.17
N ALA A 86 -8.45 -11.34 -21.41
CA ALA A 86 -7.26 -10.57 -21.73
C ALA A 86 -7.24 -9.21 -21.01
N LYS A 87 -8.37 -8.47 -21.01
CA LYS A 87 -8.51 -7.19 -20.31
C LYS A 87 -8.42 -7.35 -18.79
N TYR A 88 -8.96 -8.45 -18.24
CA TYR A 88 -8.80 -8.80 -16.83
C TYR A 88 -7.33 -8.94 -16.45
N GLU A 89 -6.56 -9.75 -17.20
CA GLU A 89 -5.12 -9.92 -16.95
C GLU A 89 -4.33 -8.62 -17.19
N ALA A 90 -4.69 -7.82 -18.18
CA ALA A 90 -4.09 -6.51 -18.43
C ALA A 90 -4.37 -5.52 -17.29
N ALA A 91 -5.56 -5.54 -16.71
CA ALA A 91 -5.90 -4.73 -15.55
C ALA A 91 -5.11 -5.17 -14.31
N LEU A 92 -4.99 -6.49 -14.07
CA LEU A 92 -4.15 -7.01 -12.99
C LEU A 92 -2.67 -6.64 -13.16
N TRP A 93 -2.16 -6.67 -14.41
CA TRP A 93 -0.80 -6.20 -14.71
C TRP A 93 -0.62 -4.74 -14.29
N GLN A 94 -1.57 -3.88 -14.67
CA GLN A 94 -1.53 -2.47 -14.33
C GLN A 94 -1.61 -2.26 -12.80
N ASP A 95 -2.50 -2.99 -12.11
CA ASP A 95 -2.63 -2.89 -10.65
C ASP A 95 -1.31 -3.28 -9.95
N CYS A 96 -0.66 -4.37 -10.38
CA CYS A 96 0.65 -4.75 -9.88
C CYS A 96 1.72 -3.69 -10.16
N PHE A 97 1.71 -3.10 -11.35
CA PHE A 97 2.64 -2.04 -11.72
C PHE A 97 2.46 -0.78 -10.87
N GLU A 98 1.21 -0.33 -10.70
CA GLU A 98 0.87 0.83 -9.88
C GLU A 98 1.23 0.60 -8.40
N HIS A 99 0.99 -0.60 -7.87
CA HIS A 99 1.44 -0.99 -6.52
C HIS A 99 2.96 -0.95 -6.37
N PHE A 100 3.72 -1.43 -7.36
CA PHE A 100 5.19 -1.35 -7.34
C PHE A 100 5.68 0.10 -7.32
N GLU A 101 5.13 0.95 -8.18
CA GLU A 101 5.52 2.37 -8.27
C GLU A 101 5.13 3.11 -6.98
N CYS A 102 3.93 2.85 -6.45
CA CYS A 102 3.45 3.42 -5.20
C CYS A 102 4.36 3.06 -4.02
N GLU A 103 4.68 1.77 -3.83
CA GLU A 103 5.53 1.33 -2.72
C GLU A 103 6.95 1.86 -2.85
N THR A 104 7.51 1.84 -4.06
CA THR A 104 8.85 2.40 -4.34
C THR A 104 8.91 3.88 -3.98
N LYS A 105 7.89 4.64 -4.37
CA LYS A 105 7.75 6.06 -4.06
C LYS A 105 7.59 6.29 -2.56
N ALA A 106 6.81 5.46 -1.86
CA ALA A 106 6.65 5.53 -0.42
C ALA A 106 7.99 5.32 0.31
N TYR A 107 8.75 4.29 -0.04
CA TYR A 107 10.09 4.06 0.53
C TYR A 107 11.04 5.23 0.28
N HIS A 108 11.01 5.82 -0.93
CA HIS A 108 11.83 6.98 -1.25
C HIS A 108 11.50 8.19 -0.35
N ARG A 109 10.21 8.48 -0.13
CA ARG A 109 9.76 9.61 0.68
C ARG A 109 9.93 9.40 2.18
N LEU A 110 9.94 8.15 2.62
CA LEU A 110 10.10 7.75 4.02
C LEU A 110 11.53 7.30 4.31
N ALA A 111 12.52 7.81 3.56
CA ALA A 111 13.92 7.41 3.70
C ALA A 111 14.45 7.57 5.15
N ASP A 112 13.96 8.59 5.87
CA ASP A 112 14.32 8.85 7.26
C ASP A 112 13.69 7.86 8.27
N LEU A 113 12.66 7.12 7.86
CA LEU A 113 12.00 6.08 8.66
C LEU A 113 12.51 4.66 8.37
N GLN A 114 13.35 4.49 7.34
CA GLN A 114 13.85 3.18 6.96
C GLN A 114 14.80 2.59 8.01
N GLY A 115 14.57 1.31 8.34
CA GLY A 115 15.26 0.54 9.38
C GLY A 115 14.82 0.86 10.80
N THR A 116 13.91 1.82 10.99
CA THR A 116 13.35 2.19 12.30
C THR A 116 11.87 1.86 12.35
N LEU A 117 11.04 2.58 11.60
CA LEU A 117 9.58 2.41 11.58
C LEU A 117 9.08 1.63 10.37
N ILE A 118 9.87 1.57 9.29
CA ILE A 118 9.62 0.74 8.11
C ILE A 118 10.90 -0.05 7.75
N PRO A 119 10.84 -1.17 7.01
CA PRO A 119 12.04 -1.86 6.53
C PRO A 119 12.97 -0.97 5.70
N ARG A 120 14.24 -1.35 5.56
CA ARG A 120 15.08 -0.77 4.50
C ARG A 120 14.76 -1.38 3.14
N ILE A 121 14.72 -0.54 2.11
CA ILE A 121 14.80 -1.01 0.72
C ILE A 121 16.28 -1.12 0.31
N HIS A 122 16.66 -2.26 -0.25
CA HIS A 122 18.03 -2.54 -0.68
C HIS A 122 18.20 -2.43 -2.20
N ALA A 123 17.20 -2.85 -2.97
CA ALA A 123 17.25 -2.83 -4.42
C ALA A 123 15.86 -2.88 -5.06
N HIS A 124 15.77 -2.35 -6.28
CA HIS A 124 14.71 -2.71 -7.22
C HIS A 124 15.13 -3.94 -8.01
N VAL A 125 14.17 -4.81 -8.31
CA VAL A 125 14.39 -6.07 -9.00
C VAL A 125 13.49 -6.11 -10.22
N ILE A 126 14.04 -6.54 -11.35
CA ILE A 126 13.30 -6.83 -12.57
C ILE A 126 13.65 -8.26 -12.97
N LEU A 127 12.62 -9.11 -13.05
CA LEU A 127 12.75 -10.48 -13.53
C LEU A 127 12.20 -10.54 -14.96
N SER A 128 13.10 -10.70 -15.92
CA SER A 128 12.74 -10.86 -17.33
C SER A 128 12.56 -12.34 -17.67
N PRO A 129 11.55 -12.72 -18.49
CA PRO A 129 11.35 -14.10 -18.89
C PRO A 129 12.50 -14.57 -19.81
N THR A 130 13.36 -15.43 -19.28
CA THR A 130 14.61 -15.88 -19.92
C THR A 130 14.39 -16.63 -21.24
N LYS A 131 13.20 -17.21 -21.46
CA LYS A 131 12.87 -17.97 -22.69
C LYS A 131 12.19 -17.16 -23.79
N LEU A 132 11.63 -15.98 -23.47
CA LEU A 132 10.89 -15.15 -24.44
C LEU A 132 11.65 -13.89 -24.87
N ALA A 133 12.74 -13.54 -24.16
CA ALA A 133 13.54 -12.33 -24.41
C ALA A 133 14.12 -12.24 -25.84
N ILE A 134 14.23 -13.36 -26.57
CA ILE A 134 14.76 -13.39 -27.94
C ILE A 134 13.66 -13.10 -29.00
N ILE A 135 12.38 -13.24 -28.64
CA ILE A 135 11.24 -13.20 -29.58
C ILE A 135 10.31 -12.00 -29.34
N ILE A 136 10.32 -11.40 -28.13
CA ILE A 136 9.45 -10.28 -27.80
C ILE A 136 10.02 -8.97 -28.37
N PRO A 137 9.24 -8.19 -29.15
CA PRO A 137 9.62 -6.83 -29.55
C PRO A 137 9.94 -5.95 -28.34
N GLN A 138 11.00 -5.15 -28.42
CA GLN A 138 11.48 -4.32 -27.31
C GLN A 138 10.40 -3.42 -26.69
N GLU A 139 9.47 -2.91 -27.51
CA GLU A 139 8.33 -2.08 -27.08
C GLU A 139 7.34 -2.82 -26.18
N THR A 140 7.22 -4.13 -26.34
CA THR A 140 6.29 -4.98 -25.58
C THR A 140 6.95 -5.71 -24.40
N ALA A 141 8.28 -5.71 -24.34
CA ALA A 141 9.05 -6.37 -23.28
C ALA A 141 8.62 -5.96 -21.85
N PRO A 142 8.35 -4.68 -21.54
CA PRO A 142 7.96 -4.26 -20.19
C PRO A 142 6.67 -4.93 -19.67
N TYR A 143 5.77 -5.36 -20.55
CA TYR A 143 4.53 -6.03 -20.16
C TYR A 143 4.73 -7.47 -19.68
N PHE A 144 5.91 -8.05 -19.94
CA PHE A 144 6.26 -9.41 -19.53
C PHE A 144 7.27 -9.43 -18.38
N GLU A 145 7.76 -8.27 -17.95
CA GLU A 145 8.66 -8.14 -16.81
C GLU A 145 7.89 -8.24 -15.49
N VAL A 146 8.46 -8.95 -14.53
CA VAL A 146 7.97 -8.94 -13.14
C VAL A 146 8.85 -8.01 -12.33
N ARG A 147 8.24 -6.96 -11.78
CA ARG A 147 8.93 -6.00 -10.92
C ARG A 147 8.91 -6.48 -9.47
N GLY A 148 9.90 -6.03 -8.71
CA GLY A 148 10.02 -6.38 -7.31
C GLY A 148 10.92 -5.43 -6.53
N ILE A 149 10.85 -5.54 -5.21
CA ILE A 149 11.70 -4.82 -4.27
C ILE A 149 12.37 -5.80 -3.31
N LEU A 150 13.65 -5.57 -3.05
CA LEU A 150 14.41 -6.31 -2.05
C LEU A 150 14.42 -5.52 -0.75
N LEU A 151 13.85 -6.09 0.31
CA LEU A 151 13.66 -5.45 1.61
C LEU A 151 14.51 -6.09 2.70
N GLU A 152 14.79 -5.32 3.74
CA GLU A 152 15.30 -5.81 5.02
C GLU A 152 14.36 -6.90 5.56
N ARG A 153 14.94 -8.05 5.93
CA ARG A 153 14.18 -9.07 6.65
C ARG A 153 14.10 -8.72 8.12
N ILE A 154 12.88 -8.72 8.65
CA ILE A 154 12.61 -8.57 10.07
C ILE A 154 12.35 -9.96 10.65
N ASP A 155 13.19 -10.39 11.58
CA ASP A 155 13.03 -11.67 12.28
C ASP A 155 11.98 -11.53 13.39
N GLY A 156 10.72 -11.46 12.96
CA GLY A 156 9.61 -11.05 13.79
C GLY A 156 8.40 -11.97 13.76
N TYR A 157 7.27 -11.40 14.14
CA TYR A 157 5.94 -11.98 13.99
C TYR A 157 4.95 -10.88 13.56
N CYS A 158 3.87 -11.27 12.91
CA CYS A 158 2.82 -10.32 12.53
C CYS A 158 2.11 -9.79 13.78
N LEU A 159 1.88 -8.48 13.87
CA LEU A 159 1.17 -7.88 15.00
C LEU A 159 -0.25 -8.45 15.13
N GLU A 160 -0.87 -8.81 14.01
CA GLU A 160 -2.18 -9.47 13.98
C GLU A 160 -2.22 -10.75 14.83
N ASP A 161 -1.10 -11.49 14.84
CA ASP A 161 -0.91 -12.76 15.55
C ASP A 161 -0.49 -12.58 17.01
N LEU A 162 -0.29 -11.34 17.48
CA LEU A 162 0.08 -11.06 18.88
C LEU A 162 -0.90 -11.72 19.86
N THR A 163 -2.18 -11.73 19.48
CA THR A 163 -3.26 -12.35 20.25
C THR A 163 -3.42 -13.85 20.03
N LEU A 164 -2.48 -14.52 19.35
CA LEU A 164 -2.42 -15.98 19.25
C LEU A 164 -1.36 -16.57 20.19
N ALA A 165 -0.29 -15.82 20.50
CA ALA A 165 0.78 -16.23 21.42
C ALA A 165 0.25 -16.49 22.84
N PRO A 166 0.92 -17.28 23.70
CA PRO A 166 0.52 -17.45 25.11
C PRO A 166 0.29 -16.10 25.80
N LEU A 167 -0.70 -16.03 26.70
CA LEU A 167 -1.01 -14.80 27.42
C LEU A 167 0.24 -14.32 28.18
N PRO A 168 0.65 -13.06 28.00
CA PRO A 168 1.79 -12.53 28.73
C PRO A 168 1.42 -12.41 30.21
N ARG A 169 2.42 -12.48 31.09
CA ARG A 169 2.23 -12.23 32.54
C ARG A 169 1.69 -10.82 32.81
N ASN A 170 1.94 -9.89 31.90
CA ASN A 170 1.48 -8.50 31.97
C ASN A 170 1.05 -8.02 30.57
N LEU A 171 -0.14 -7.41 30.47
CA LEU A 171 -0.65 -6.82 29.23
C LEU A 171 0.07 -5.53 28.82
N GLY A 172 0.88 -4.94 29.71
CA GLY A 172 1.67 -3.74 29.44
C GLY A 172 2.61 -3.88 28.25
N THR A 173 3.16 -5.08 28.00
CA THR A 173 3.99 -5.32 26.81
C THR A 173 3.17 -5.23 25.53
N TRP A 174 1.97 -5.83 25.51
CA TRP A 174 1.08 -5.73 24.34
C TRP A 174 0.62 -4.30 24.11
N HIS A 175 0.22 -3.60 25.17
CA HIS A 175 -0.13 -2.19 25.10
C HIS A 175 1.01 -1.37 24.49
N HIS A 176 2.24 -1.54 24.98
CA HIS A 176 3.38 -0.81 24.48
C HIS A 176 3.64 -1.05 22.99
N ILE A 177 3.67 -2.32 22.54
CA ILE A 177 3.91 -2.68 21.14
C ILE A 177 2.83 -2.09 20.22
N ILE A 178 1.56 -2.21 20.61
CA ILE A 178 0.43 -1.70 19.83
C ILE A 178 0.48 -0.17 19.75
N GLN A 179 0.80 0.51 20.86
CA GLN A 179 0.95 1.96 20.86
C GLN A 179 2.10 2.40 19.93
N LEU A 180 3.26 1.74 19.98
CA LEU A 180 4.37 2.04 19.08
C LEU A 180 4.00 1.87 17.60
N ALA A 181 3.17 0.87 17.27
CA ALA A 181 2.72 0.66 15.90
C ALA A 181 1.76 1.77 15.44
N ALA A 182 0.86 2.21 16.31
CA ALA A 182 -0.04 3.33 16.04
C ALA A 182 0.73 4.66 15.90
N ASP A 183 1.72 4.90 16.76
CA ASP A 183 2.60 6.06 16.70
C ASP A 183 3.41 6.05 15.38
N ALA A 184 3.91 4.88 14.95
CA ALA A 184 4.61 4.74 13.67
C ALA A 184 3.72 5.08 12.47
N ALA A 185 2.45 4.66 12.48
CA ALA A 185 1.51 5.02 11.43
C ALA A 185 1.26 6.53 11.38
N TYR A 186 1.18 7.18 12.54
CA TYR A 186 1.05 8.63 12.60
C TYR A 186 2.31 9.36 12.10
N GLU A 187 3.51 8.84 12.37
CA GLU A 187 4.76 9.37 11.81
C GLU A 187 4.77 9.35 10.27
N ILE A 188 4.20 8.31 9.66
CA ILE A 188 4.01 8.24 8.20
C ILE A 188 3.03 9.33 7.74
N ASN A 189 1.90 9.51 8.43
CA ASN A 189 0.93 10.56 8.10
C ASN A 189 1.52 11.97 8.19
N LYS A 190 2.41 12.24 9.16
CA LYS A 190 3.10 13.54 9.25
C LYS A 190 4.01 13.84 8.06
N ARG A 191 4.42 12.83 7.29
CA ARG A 191 5.25 12.98 6.08
C ARG A 191 4.42 13.10 4.80
N GLY A 192 3.11 13.35 4.93
CA GLY A 192 2.22 13.54 3.79
C GLY A 192 1.84 12.25 3.08
N ILE A 193 1.84 11.12 3.80
CA ILE A 193 1.46 9.81 3.25
C ILE A 193 0.35 9.20 4.09
N ILE A 194 -0.76 8.84 3.46
CA ILE A 194 -1.85 8.09 4.08
C ILE A 194 -1.83 6.66 3.51
N MET A 195 -1.77 5.66 4.37
CA MET A 195 -1.81 4.25 3.97
C MET A 195 -3.27 3.82 3.87
N GLU A 196 -3.75 3.49 2.67
CA GLU A 196 -5.13 3.04 2.48
C GLU A 196 -5.32 1.64 3.05
N ASP A 197 -4.29 0.79 2.97
CA ASP A 197 -4.31 -0.55 3.56
C ASP A 197 -3.58 -0.65 4.91
N CYS A 198 -3.84 0.30 5.81
CA CYS A 198 -3.28 0.27 7.16
C CYS A 198 -4.00 -0.77 8.03
N ALA A 199 -3.30 -1.78 8.54
CA ALA A 199 -3.88 -2.79 9.42
C ALA A 199 -2.80 -3.53 10.23
N PRO A 200 -3.15 -4.22 11.33
CA PRO A 200 -2.19 -5.00 12.11
C PRO A 200 -1.48 -6.10 11.31
N ARG A 201 -2.11 -6.60 10.23
CA ARG A 201 -1.52 -7.61 9.36
C ARG A 201 -0.29 -7.09 8.58
N ASN A 202 -0.25 -5.77 8.37
CA ASN A 202 0.81 -5.04 7.69
C ASN A 202 1.82 -4.45 8.70
N VAL A 203 1.91 -5.03 9.90
CA VAL A 203 2.91 -4.66 10.91
C VAL A 203 3.67 -5.91 11.35
N VAL A 204 5.00 -5.86 11.24
CA VAL A 204 5.88 -6.91 11.73
C VAL A 204 6.58 -6.43 12.99
N VAL A 205 6.45 -7.18 14.08
CA VAL A 205 7.12 -6.89 15.35
C VAL A 205 8.42 -7.67 15.40
N ASP A 206 9.55 -6.97 15.50
CA ASP A 206 10.84 -7.61 15.68
C ASP A 206 10.88 -8.41 16.97
N ARG A 207 11.33 -9.68 16.91
CA ARG A 207 11.27 -10.57 18.07
C ARG A 207 12.22 -10.16 19.18
N GLN A 208 13.37 -9.59 18.84
CA GLN A 208 14.42 -9.25 19.81
C GLN A 208 14.15 -7.91 20.48
N SER A 209 13.90 -6.87 19.68
CA SER A 209 13.67 -5.52 20.19
C SER A 209 12.22 -5.26 20.60
N GLN A 210 11.27 -6.10 20.18
CA GLN A 210 9.83 -5.89 20.35
C GLN A 210 9.34 -4.57 19.72
N THR A 211 10.05 -4.07 18.70
CA THR A 211 9.68 -2.85 17.99
C THR A 211 8.89 -3.19 16.72
N PRO A 212 7.72 -2.57 16.49
CA PRO A 212 6.96 -2.77 15.27
C PRO A 212 7.59 -2.02 14.10
N ARG A 213 7.49 -2.61 12.90
CA ARG A 213 7.74 -1.94 11.62
C ARG A 213 6.55 -2.13 10.70
N ILE A 214 6.11 -1.05 10.08
CA ILE A 214 5.04 -1.07 9.09
C ILE A 214 5.62 -1.56 7.77
N VAL A 215 4.93 -2.53 7.16
CA VAL A 215 5.27 -3.12 5.88
C VAL A 215 4.12 -2.93 4.90
N ASP A 216 4.33 -3.28 3.63
CA ASP A 216 3.32 -3.21 2.57
C ASP A 216 2.78 -1.79 2.34
N LEU A 217 3.59 -0.97 1.68
CA LEU A 217 3.26 0.42 1.34
C LEU A 217 2.74 0.57 -0.11
N ALA A 218 2.23 -0.51 -0.69
CA ALA A 218 1.75 -0.56 -2.08
C ALA A 218 0.48 0.25 -2.35
N GLN A 219 -0.25 0.61 -1.31
CA GLN A 219 -1.50 1.37 -1.39
C GLN A 219 -1.41 2.59 -0.46
N CYS A 220 -0.82 3.65 -1.00
CA CYS A 220 -0.60 4.91 -0.31
C CYS A 220 -1.14 6.08 -1.13
N ILE A 221 -1.76 7.04 -0.44
CA ILE A 221 -2.12 8.35 -0.96
C ILE A 221 -1.01 9.34 -0.56
N PHE A 222 -0.52 10.09 -1.54
CA PHE A 222 0.48 11.12 -1.34
C PHE A 222 -0.17 12.50 -1.33
N ARG A 223 0.12 13.30 -0.30
CA ARG A 223 -0.47 14.62 -0.09
C ARG A 223 -0.39 15.52 -1.32
N ASP A 224 0.78 15.65 -1.91
CA ASP A 224 1.03 16.52 -3.07
C ASP A 224 0.25 16.08 -4.32
N GLU A 225 0.09 14.78 -4.56
CA GLU A 225 -0.71 14.27 -5.68
C GLU A 225 -2.20 14.48 -5.44
N MET A 226 -2.65 14.25 -4.20
CA MET A 226 -4.03 14.50 -3.80
C MET A 226 -4.38 15.99 -3.93
N VAL A 227 -3.51 16.88 -3.44
CA VAL A 227 -3.65 18.33 -3.58
C VAL A 227 -3.66 18.76 -5.04
N SER A 228 -2.77 18.19 -5.86
CA SER A 228 -2.73 18.47 -7.30
C SER A 228 -4.04 18.08 -8.00
N LYS A 229 -4.66 16.96 -7.61
CA LYS A 229 -5.98 16.55 -8.12
C LYS A 229 -7.10 17.50 -7.69
N TRP A 230 -7.11 17.93 -6.42
CA TRP A 230 -8.11 18.90 -5.94
C TRP A 230 -8.06 20.22 -6.71
N TYR A 231 -6.86 20.72 -7.03
CA TYR A 231 -6.72 21.89 -7.89
C TYR A 231 -7.25 21.65 -9.31
N GLN A 232 -6.95 20.49 -9.91
CA GLN A 232 -7.46 20.14 -11.24
C GLN A 232 -8.98 20.02 -11.27
N TRP A 233 -9.61 19.62 -10.17
CA TRP A 233 -11.06 19.51 -10.03
C TRP A 233 -11.75 20.83 -9.65
N GLY A 234 -11.00 21.92 -9.43
CA GLY A 234 -11.58 23.21 -9.08
C GLY A 234 -12.09 23.33 -7.65
N TRP A 235 -11.77 22.39 -6.74
CA TRP A 235 -12.30 22.39 -5.36
C TRP A 235 -11.97 23.67 -4.58
N HIS A 236 -10.82 24.29 -4.89
CA HIS A 236 -10.41 25.57 -4.33
C HIS A 236 -11.29 26.78 -4.74
N GLU A 237 -12.13 26.63 -5.76
CA GLU A 237 -13.03 27.68 -6.25
C GLU A 237 -14.43 27.60 -5.63
N ASP A 238 -14.79 26.44 -5.05
CA ASP A 238 -16.13 26.17 -4.52
C ASP A 238 -16.31 26.63 -3.06
N GLU A 239 -15.22 26.78 -2.29
CA GLU A 239 -15.27 27.12 -0.86
C GLU A 239 -14.23 28.19 -0.47
N ASP A 240 -14.69 29.35 0.02
CA ASP A 240 -13.86 30.50 0.40
C ASP A 240 -12.84 30.20 1.53
N ASP A 241 -13.05 29.14 2.33
CA ASP A 241 -12.16 28.75 3.42
C ASP A 241 -11.37 27.45 3.16
N TRP A 242 -11.44 26.93 1.94
CA TRP A 242 -10.73 25.71 1.54
C TRP A 242 -9.23 25.81 1.81
N ASP A 243 -8.67 24.73 2.34
CA ASP A 243 -7.25 24.66 2.67
C ASP A 243 -6.70 23.24 2.45
N PRO A 244 -5.71 23.05 1.56
CA PRO A 244 -5.20 21.72 1.23
C PRO A 244 -4.49 21.03 2.42
N ASP A 245 -3.98 21.78 3.40
CA ASP A 245 -3.45 21.20 4.64
C ASP A 245 -4.57 20.71 5.55
N VAL A 246 -5.68 21.46 5.67
CA VAL A 246 -6.86 21.02 6.42
C VAL A 246 -7.45 19.76 5.80
N GLU A 247 -7.73 19.79 4.49
CA GLU A 247 -8.31 18.66 3.77
C GLU A 247 -7.46 17.39 3.90
N TYR A 248 -6.13 17.52 3.81
CA TYR A 248 -5.23 16.40 4.01
C TYR A 248 -5.41 15.75 5.39
N TRP A 249 -5.48 16.55 6.46
CA TRP A 249 -5.65 16.02 7.81
C TRP A 249 -7.07 15.52 8.07
N GLU A 250 -8.08 16.05 7.39
CA GLU A 250 -9.45 15.51 7.42
C GLU A 250 -9.52 14.12 6.77
N GLN A 251 -8.83 13.91 5.64
CA GLN A 251 -8.67 12.59 5.04
C GLN A 251 -7.87 11.64 5.95
N ALA A 252 -6.75 12.10 6.53
CA ALA A 252 -5.95 11.30 7.45
C ALA A 252 -6.74 10.91 8.72
N SER A 253 -7.59 11.80 9.22
CA SER A 253 -8.51 11.55 10.34
C SER A 253 -9.57 10.51 9.97
N THR A 254 -10.12 10.59 8.77
CA THR A 254 -11.17 9.67 8.28
C THR A 254 -10.64 8.24 8.13
N LEU A 255 -9.47 8.07 7.52
CA LEU A 255 -8.83 6.74 7.39
C LEU A 255 -8.18 6.28 8.70
N SER A 256 -7.83 7.20 9.59
CA SER A 256 -7.29 6.97 10.93
C SER A 256 -6.27 5.84 10.97
N ASN A 257 -5.16 5.96 10.23
CA ASN A 257 -4.15 4.89 10.19
C ASN A 257 -3.70 4.38 11.59
N PRO A 258 -3.48 5.25 12.60
CA PRO A 258 -3.25 4.79 13.97
C PRO A 258 -4.42 3.98 14.56
N GLY A 259 -5.67 4.41 14.31
CA GLY A 259 -6.90 3.71 14.69
C GLY A 259 -7.06 2.35 14.02
N ALA A 260 -6.75 2.26 12.73
CA ALA A 260 -6.82 1.03 11.96
C ALA A 260 -5.89 -0.07 12.51
N ILE A 261 -4.84 0.30 13.26
CA ILE A 261 -4.01 -0.63 14.02
C ILE A 261 -4.51 -0.79 15.46
N ALA A 262 -4.48 0.29 16.25
CA ALA A 262 -4.66 0.19 17.70
C ALA A 262 -6.09 -0.16 18.11
N ALA A 263 -7.12 0.37 17.45
CA ALA A 263 -8.50 0.05 17.78
C ALA A 263 -8.84 -1.40 17.42
N VAL A 264 -8.33 -1.89 16.29
CA VAL A 264 -8.47 -3.30 15.88
C VAL A 264 -7.81 -4.22 16.89
N MET A 265 -6.58 -3.91 17.31
CA MET A 265 -5.87 -4.70 18.31
C MET A 265 -6.49 -4.61 19.70
N ALA A 266 -6.99 -3.44 20.12
CA ALA A 266 -7.73 -3.27 21.38
C ALA A 266 -8.92 -4.23 21.46
N ASN A 267 -9.71 -4.29 20.39
CA ASN A 267 -10.86 -5.19 20.28
C ASN A 267 -10.44 -6.66 20.35
N ARG A 268 -9.34 -7.04 19.68
CA ARG A 268 -8.82 -8.42 19.72
C ARG A 268 -8.32 -8.81 21.11
N VAL A 269 -7.57 -7.92 21.76
CA VAL A 269 -7.08 -8.14 23.12
C VAL A 269 -8.26 -8.27 24.08
N GLN A 270 -9.24 -7.36 24.02
CA GLN A 270 -10.43 -7.42 24.87
C GLN A 270 -11.22 -8.71 24.70
N ARG A 271 -11.45 -9.16 23.46
CA ARG A 271 -12.12 -10.45 23.20
C ARG A 271 -11.39 -11.64 23.80
N ARG A 272 -10.05 -11.57 23.85
CA ARG A 272 -9.23 -12.66 24.36
C ARG A 272 -9.05 -12.67 25.87
N THR A 273 -8.93 -11.48 26.48
CA THR A 273 -8.52 -11.35 27.90
C THR A 273 -9.62 -10.80 28.79
N GLY A 274 -10.70 -10.26 28.22
CA GLY A 274 -11.73 -9.49 28.93
C GLY A 274 -11.28 -8.07 29.33
N VAL A 275 -10.00 -7.72 29.11
CA VAL A 275 -9.44 -6.41 29.49
C VAL A 275 -9.40 -5.49 28.29
N LYS A 276 -10.01 -4.31 28.43
CA LYS A 276 -9.90 -3.24 27.45
C LYS A 276 -8.57 -2.51 27.62
N LEU A 277 -7.81 -2.39 26.54
CA LEU A 277 -6.62 -1.54 26.47
C LEU A 277 -6.98 -0.20 25.86
N ASP A 278 -6.59 0.89 26.51
CA ASP A 278 -6.80 2.25 26.02
C ASP A 278 -5.53 2.80 25.38
N PHE A 279 -5.65 3.30 24.16
CA PHE A 279 -4.54 3.83 23.37
C PHE A 279 -4.66 5.33 23.17
N ARG A 280 -3.53 6.00 22.98
CA ARG A 280 -3.48 7.41 22.62
C ARG A 280 -3.54 7.53 21.10
N TYR A 281 -4.37 8.45 20.64
CA TYR A 281 -4.53 8.78 19.23
C TYR A 281 -4.14 10.25 18.99
N PRO A 282 -3.78 10.63 17.75
CA PRO A 282 -3.57 12.01 17.40
C PRO A 282 -4.84 12.85 17.67
N ASP A 283 -4.64 14.06 18.19
CA ASP A 283 -5.72 15.05 18.32
C ASP A 283 -5.97 15.72 16.97
N TRP A 284 -6.71 15.03 16.09
CA TRP A 284 -7.01 15.48 14.74
C TRP A 284 -7.68 16.86 14.73
N SER A 285 -8.65 17.06 15.62
CA SER A 285 -9.36 18.32 15.77
C SER A 285 -8.41 19.45 16.18
N GLY A 286 -7.49 19.20 17.13
CA GLY A 286 -6.47 20.15 17.53
C GLY A 286 -5.48 20.49 16.42
N ILE A 287 -5.06 19.49 15.63
CA ILE A 287 -4.17 19.69 14.46
C ILE A 287 -4.86 20.59 13.43
N ILE A 288 -6.09 20.27 13.04
CA ILE A 288 -6.88 21.04 12.07
C ILE A 288 -7.15 22.46 12.59
N ALA A 289 -7.55 22.61 13.85
CA ALA A 289 -7.81 23.91 14.46
C ALA A 289 -6.56 24.80 14.46
N LYS A 290 -5.38 24.22 14.72
CA LYS A 290 -4.11 24.94 14.67
C LYS A 290 -3.79 25.46 13.26
N ILE A 291 -3.96 24.63 12.24
CA ILE A 291 -3.74 25.02 10.83
C ILE A 291 -4.68 26.19 10.46
N LYS A 292 -5.97 26.08 10.79
CA LYS A 292 -6.95 27.15 10.57
C LYS A 292 -6.58 28.44 11.31
N ALA A 293 -6.02 28.34 12.52
CA ALA A 293 -5.58 29.50 13.30
C ALA A 293 -4.33 30.17 12.72
N ASP A 294 -3.33 29.40 12.32
CA ASP A 294 -2.06 29.90 11.75
C ASP A 294 -2.32 30.69 10.45
N LYS A 295 -3.25 30.22 9.60
CA LYS A 295 -3.70 30.94 8.38
C LYS A 295 -4.31 32.30 8.69
N ARG A 296 -5.22 32.37 9.67
CA ARG A 296 -5.87 33.62 10.11
C ARG A 296 -4.87 34.60 10.73
N GLY A 297 -3.85 34.10 11.41
CA GLY A 297 -2.76 34.90 11.99
C GLY A 297 -1.80 35.46 10.94
N GLY A 298 -1.48 34.68 9.90
CA GLY A 298 -0.65 35.11 8.78
C GLY A 298 -1.31 36.18 7.91
N SER A 299 -2.62 36.07 7.66
CA SER A 299 -3.38 37.04 6.86
C SER A 299 -3.58 38.41 7.54
N ARG A 300 -3.30 38.55 8.84
CA ARG A 300 -3.37 39.81 9.60
C ARG A 300 -2.03 40.54 9.70
N ARG A 301 -0.94 39.97 9.16
CA ARG A 301 0.43 40.53 9.22
C ARG A 301 0.94 41.07 7.88
N ASN A 302 0.11 41.04 6.83
CA ASN A 302 0.31 41.71 5.55
C ASN A 302 -0.68 42.87 5.42
#